data_AF-A0A0F9IHW7-F1
#
_entry.id   AF-A0A0F9IHW7-F1
#
_cell.length_a   1.000
_cell.length_b   1.000
_cell.length_c   1.000
_cell.angle_alpha   90.00
_cell.angle_beta   90.00
_cell.angle_gamma   90.00
#
_symmetry.space_group_name_H-M   'P 1'
#
loop_
_entity.id
_entity.type
_entity.pdbx_description
1 polymer ?
#
loop_
_entity_poly.entity_id
_entity_poly.type
_entity_poly.pdbx_seq_one_letter_code
_entity_poly.pdbx_strand_id
1 'polypeptide(L)'
;VELGFSAGLQMSGSIRHSDGHAIVCSMTDWNLNDGNLKVWDINGAASIVELAEVYSDELNHIACSLTVNQINDDIYVGYSGDPGDAYPNGLRLRYKVSIDGGASWSAATVYDDDGPQRMREIYTDRSIGDAGAGRWLIAWWIDGLGSDELMTNFNNSVALLPAPATPTPPPEIHSPGGSFNRVLSGGAPGFITYISPDGRVTELHTPHQMGSWVVSFAGLGTPPIEYITQRSPFQDGVTVKDFFLRPRVIQLHIRQAFCDRNAWWAGRAALLNEIRPNRQTAPAVPVPGTLRITETDGTQRDLSVFITEGPRFEPRVSGEWDEWAFMEALRFTAHDPVAFDPTQVTATFTITLGASLVFPITFPITFGSGALDDTLVVTYLGTWLSFPVITIVGPIEQPRIDNVTTGEKIEFSIDIAPGRTITINLTEGNKTVVDDLGTNLIGAVTPDSNLATFHIAPDPEAAGGLNTMRLRGANPTGATAVSLAYFDRYFGF
;
A
#
# COMPACT_ATOMS: atom_id res chain seq x y z
N VAL A 1 -45.17 -47.45 3.30
CA VAL A 1 -45.29 -46.02 2.96
C VAL A 1 -44.00 -45.67 2.25
N GLU A 2 -43.98 -45.75 0.91
CA GLU A 2 -42.94 -45.05 0.15
C GLU A 2 -43.10 -43.57 0.52
N LEU A 3 -42.08 -43.00 1.16
CA LEU A 3 -42.00 -41.57 1.33
C LEU A 3 -41.69 -41.00 -0.06
N GLY A 4 -42.76 -40.71 -0.81
CA GLY A 4 -42.67 -39.98 -2.06
C GLY A 4 -41.91 -38.68 -1.79
N PHE A 5 -40.75 -38.54 -2.43
CA PHE A 5 -39.97 -37.32 -2.42
C PHE A 5 -40.83 -36.20 -3.01
N SER A 6 -41.25 -35.23 -2.20
CA SER A 6 -41.75 -33.95 -2.67
C SER A 6 -40.55 -33.15 -3.15
N ALA A 7 -40.21 -33.22 -4.45
CA ALA A 7 -39.27 -32.26 -5.03
C ALA A 7 -39.88 -30.86 -4.88
N GLY A 8 -39.24 -29.98 -4.11
CA GLY A 8 -39.66 -28.59 -4.02
C GLY A 8 -39.44 -27.89 -5.36
N LEU A 9 -40.31 -26.95 -5.72
CA LEU A 9 -40.10 -26.07 -6.87
C LEU A 9 -38.74 -25.39 -6.74
N GLN A 10 -37.88 -25.54 -7.75
CA GLN A 10 -36.58 -24.90 -7.75
C GLN A 10 -36.77 -23.39 -7.93
N MET A 11 -36.05 -22.61 -7.12
CA MET A 11 -35.91 -21.16 -7.24
C MET A 11 -34.42 -20.80 -7.18
N SER A 12 -34.08 -19.67 -7.77
CA SER A 12 -32.71 -19.17 -7.77
C SER A 12 -32.71 -17.66 -7.77
N GLY A 13 -31.66 -17.05 -7.25
CA GLY A 13 -31.55 -15.59 -7.24
C GLY A 13 -30.12 -15.12 -7.20
N SER A 14 -29.93 -13.89 -7.67
CA SER A 14 -28.65 -13.21 -7.73
C SER A 14 -28.84 -11.73 -7.40
N ILE A 15 -27.91 -11.15 -6.66
CA ILE A 15 -27.94 -9.72 -6.33
C ILE A 15 -27.38 -8.95 -7.52
N ARG A 16 -28.10 -7.93 -8.01
CA ARG A 16 -27.58 -6.95 -8.96
C ARG A 16 -26.82 -5.88 -8.18
N HIS A 17 -25.50 -5.77 -8.39
CA HIS A 17 -24.64 -4.91 -7.59
C HIS A 17 -24.77 -3.42 -7.92
N SER A 18 -25.29 -3.07 -9.11
CA SER A 18 -25.46 -1.69 -9.52
C SER A 18 -26.50 -0.94 -8.67
N ASP A 19 -27.51 -1.63 -8.16
CA ASP A 19 -28.57 -1.07 -7.32
C ASP A 19 -28.81 -1.83 -6.00
N GLY A 20 -28.18 -2.99 -5.81
CA GLY A 20 -28.31 -3.83 -4.62
C GLY A 20 -29.61 -4.63 -4.57
N HIS A 21 -30.38 -4.67 -5.67
CA HIS A 21 -31.62 -5.42 -5.72
C HIS A 21 -31.38 -6.94 -5.84
N ALA A 22 -32.26 -7.74 -5.27
CA ALA A 22 -32.25 -9.20 -5.46
C ALA A 22 -33.14 -9.57 -6.63
N ILE A 23 -32.55 -10.16 -7.67
CA ILE A 23 -33.29 -10.71 -8.82
C ILE A 23 -33.51 -12.20 -8.56
N VAL A 24 -34.76 -12.63 -8.53
CA VAL A 24 -35.14 -14.00 -8.19
C VAL A 24 -35.97 -14.60 -9.32
N CYS A 25 -35.66 -15.82 -9.75
CA CYS A 25 -36.52 -16.62 -10.61
C CYS A 25 -37.12 -17.81 -9.86
N SER A 26 -38.34 -18.19 -10.22
CA SER A 26 -38.99 -19.38 -9.69
C SER A 26 -40.04 -19.91 -10.66
N MET A 27 -40.19 -21.23 -10.64
CA MET A 27 -41.29 -21.93 -11.28
C MET A 27 -42.56 -21.74 -10.44
N THR A 28 -43.67 -21.40 -11.09
CA THR A 28 -44.94 -21.14 -10.40
C THR A 28 -45.75 -22.41 -10.09
N ASP A 29 -45.57 -23.48 -10.86
CA ASP A 29 -46.21 -24.77 -10.62
C ASP A 29 -45.35 -25.93 -11.13
N TRP A 30 -45.58 -27.13 -10.59
CA TRP A 30 -44.89 -28.36 -10.96
C TRP A 30 -45.78 -29.22 -11.85
N ASN A 31 -45.40 -29.39 -13.12
CA ASN A 31 -45.98 -30.43 -13.99
C ASN A 31 -47.52 -30.41 -14.10
N LEU A 32 -48.11 -29.22 -14.10
CA LEU A 32 -49.52 -28.97 -14.40
C LEU A 32 -49.56 -27.97 -15.56
N ASN A 33 -50.58 -28.07 -16.43
CA ASN A 33 -50.62 -27.45 -17.78
C ASN A 33 -50.46 -25.90 -17.84
N ASP A 34 -50.18 -25.23 -16.73
CA ASP A 34 -50.17 -23.76 -16.56
C ASP A 34 -48.91 -23.27 -15.82
N GLY A 35 -47.77 -23.98 -15.93
CA GLY A 35 -46.52 -23.62 -15.27
C GLY A 35 -45.80 -22.47 -15.98
N ASN A 36 -45.56 -21.37 -15.27
CA ASN A 36 -44.78 -20.21 -15.75
C ASN A 36 -43.44 -20.10 -15.02
N LEU A 37 -42.39 -19.69 -15.75
CA LEU A 37 -41.12 -19.24 -15.15
C LEU A 37 -41.11 -17.73 -15.01
N LYS A 38 -41.27 -17.30 -13.77
CA LYS A 38 -41.36 -15.88 -13.40
C LYS A 38 -40.06 -15.38 -12.81
N VAL A 39 -39.84 -14.07 -12.96
CA VAL A 39 -38.68 -13.37 -12.38
C VAL A 39 -39.20 -12.14 -11.63
N TRP A 40 -38.62 -11.85 -10.48
CA TRP A 40 -38.94 -10.69 -9.66
C TRP A 40 -37.69 -9.88 -9.34
N ASP A 41 -37.87 -8.57 -9.31
CA ASP A 41 -36.91 -7.59 -8.81
C ASP A 41 -37.32 -7.16 -7.40
N ILE A 42 -36.45 -7.41 -6.41
CA ILE A 42 -36.74 -7.22 -4.99
C ILE A 42 -35.81 -6.17 -4.40
N ASN A 43 -36.38 -5.05 -3.97
CA ASN A 43 -35.72 -3.98 -3.23
C ASN A 43 -36.28 -3.90 -1.79
N GLY A 44 -36.19 -5.01 -1.07
CA GLY A 44 -36.72 -5.18 0.28
C GLY A 44 -38.20 -5.59 0.36
N ALA A 45 -38.68 -5.85 1.58
CA ALA A 45 -39.98 -6.48 1.83
C ALA A 45 -41.19 -5.69 1.32
N ALA A 46 -41.04 -4.38 1.07
CA ALA A 46 -42.10 -3.51 0.57
C ALA A 46 -42.04 -3.29 -0.96
N SER A 47 -41.05 -3.84 -1.66
CA SER A 47 -40.82 -3.63 -3.09
C SER A 47 -40.44 -4.95 -3.77
N ILE A 48 -41.46 -5.72 -4.13
CA ILE A 48 -41.34 -6.95 -4.94
C ILE A 48 -42.08 -6.69 -6.25
N VAL A 49 -41.33 -6.53 -7.34
CA VAL A 49 -41.86 -6.21 -8.67
C VAL A 49 -41.68 -7.40 -9.59
N GLU A 50 -42.77 -7.89 -10.18
CA GLU A 50 -42.71 -8.95 -11.20
C GLU A 50 -42.18 -8.38 -12.53
N LEU A 51 -41.20 -9.05 -13.11
CA LEU A 51 -40.61 -8.75 -14.40
C LEU A 51 -41.36 -9.51 -15.52
N ALA A 52 -40.97 -9.30 -16.77
CA ALA A 52 -41.56 -10.07 -17.87
C ALA A 52 -41.33 -11.57 -17.65
N GLU A 53 -42.32 -12.40 -18.01
CA GLU A 53 -42.21 -13.85 -17.88
C GLU A 53 -41.15 -14.38 -18.85
N VAL A 54 -40.28 -15.29 -18.35
CA VAL A 54 -39.26 -15.93 -19.19
C VAL A 54 -39.95 -16.86 -20.19
N TYR A 55 -41.03 -17.52 -19.76
CA TYR A 55 -42.00 -18.20 -20.60
C TYR A 55 -43.33 -18.37 -19.84
N SER A 56 -44.40 -18.69 -20.56
CA SER A 56 -45.77 -18.85 -20.06
C SER A 56 -46.42 -20.13 -20.60
N ASP A 57 -47.28 -20.76 -19.80
CA ASP A 57 -48.18 -21.85 -20.21
C ASP A 57 -47.46 -23.09 -20.79
N GLU A 58 -46.34 -23.50 -20.20
CA GLU A 58 -45.55 -24.61 -20.71
C GLU A 58 -45.66 -25.89 -19.84
N LEU A 59 -45.67 -27.04 -20.51
CA LEU A 59 -45.72 -28.38 -19.92
C LEU A 59 -44.30 -28.86 -19.61
N ASN A 60 -44.12 -29.57 -18.49
CA ASN A 60 -42.94 -30.41 -18.19
C ASN A 60 -41.64 -29.69 -17.73
N HIS A 61 -41.75 -28.77 -16.78
CA HIS A 61 -40.58 -28.07 -16.21
C HIS A 61 -40.30 -28.46 -14.77
N ILE A 62 -39.02 -28.45 -14.39
CA ILE A 62 -38.58 -28.87 -13.06
C ILE A 62 -37.50 -28.00 -12.41
N ALA A 63 -36.72 -27.26 -13.19
CA ALA A 63 -35.51 -26.60 -12.68
C ALA A 63 -35.28 -25.23 -13.33
N CYS A 64 -34.90 -24.25 -12.52
CA CYS A 64 -34.52 -22.91 -12.96
C CYS A 64 -33.28 -22.42 -12.20
N SER A 65 -32.42 -21.65 -12.85
CA SER A 65 -31.30 -20.96 -12.20
C SER A 65 -30.98 -19.64 -12.89
N LEU A 66 -30.57 -18.63 -12.11
CA LEU A 66 -30.39 -17.26 -12.58
C LEU A 66 -29.03 -16.70 -12.17
N THR A 67 -28.41 -15.93 -13.06
CA THR A 67 -27.21 -15.13 -12.78
C THR A 67 -27.36 -13.73 -13.34
N VAL A 68 -27.00 -12.71 -12.57
CA VAL A 68 -26.86 -11.33 -13.07
C VAL A 68 -25.41 -11.07 -13.44
N ASN A 69 -25.18 -10.62 -14.68
CA ASN A 69 -23.88 -10.15 -15.12
C ASN A 69 -23.60 -8.75 -14.56
N GLN A 70 -22.81 -8.71 -13.49
CA GLN A 70 -22.44 -7.47 -12.77
C GLN A 70 -21.64 -6.45 -13.60
N ILE A 71 -21.31 -6.73 -14.87
CA ILE A 71 -20.63 -5.78 -15.76
C ILE A 71 -21.63 -4.86 -16.46
N ASN A 72 -22.78 -5.41 -16.88
CA ASN A 72 -23.76 -4.72 -17.73
C ASN A 72 -25.22 -4.92 -17.28
N ASP A 73 -25.41 -5.58 -16.13
CA ASP A 73 -26.71 -5.92 -15.54
C ASP A 73 -27.59 -6.86 -16.39
N ASP A 74 -27.01 -7.53 -17.39
CA ASP A 74 -27.72 -8.56 -18.16
C ASP A 74 -28.11 -9.73 -17.25
N ILE A 75 -29.32 -10.24 -17.42
CA ILE A 75 -29.88 -11.32 -16.61
C ILE A 75 -29.91 -12.59 -17.45
N TYR A 76 -29.23 -13.63 -16.98
CA TYR A 76 -29.19 -14.94 -17.63
C TYR A 76 -30.03 -15.91 -16.83
N VAL A 77 -30.98 -16.58 -17.50
CA VAL A 77 -31.85 -17.58 -16.87
C VAL A 77 -31.71 -18.89 -17.61
N GLY A 78 -31.17 -19.90 -16.93
CA GLY A 78 -31.18 -21.29 -17.37
C GLY A 78 -32.43 -22.00 -16.84
N TYR A 79 -33.02 -22.89 -17.63
CA TYR A 79 -34.17 -23.70 -17.23
C TYR A 79 -34.25 -25.00 -18.02
N SER A 80 -34.91 -26.01 -17.44
CA SER A 80 -35.23 -27.26 -18.13
C SER A 80 -36.73 -27.38 -18.43
N GLY A 81 -37.04 -28.00 -19.58
CA GLY A 81 -38.40 -28.12 -20.12
C GLY A 81 -38.73 -27.03 -21.16
N ASP A 82 -39.70 -27.31 -22.02
CA ASP A 82 -40.26 -26.48 -23.11
C ASP A 82 -41.47 -27.25 -23.70
N PRO A 83 -42.38 -26.62 -24.47
CA PRO A 83 -43.52 -27.32 -25.06
C PRO A 83 -43.07 -28.46 -25.98
N GLY A 84 -43.40 -29.69 -25.59
CA GLY A 84 -43.07 -30.90 -26.33
C GLY A 84 -41.92 -31.72 -25.73
N ASP A 85 -41.22 -31.22 -24.71
CA ASP A 85 -40.28 -32.03 -23.93
C ASP A 85 -41.05 -33.10 -23.12
N ALA A 86 -40.46 -34.29 -22.95
CA ALA A 86 -41.12 -35.42 -22.28
C ALA A 86 -40.63 -35.59 -20.84
N TYR A 87 -41.45 -35.24 -19.84
CA TYR A 87 -41.09 -35.47 -18.44
C TYR A 87 -41.19 -36.96 -18.03
N PRO A 88 -40.28 -37.50 -17.19
CA PRO A 88 -39.01 -36.93 -16.75
C PRO A 88 -37.83 -37.23 -17.68
N ASN A 89 -37.97 -38.12 -18.66
CA ASN A 89 -36.84 -38.73 -19.40
C ASN A 89 -36.51 -38.08 -20.75
N GLY A 90 -36.93 -36.84 -20.98
CA GLY A 90 -36.84 -36.18 -22.27
C GLY A 90 -36.86 -34.66 -22.15
N LEU A 91 -36.24 -34.14 -21.10
CA LEU A 91 -36.07 -32.70 -20.89
C LEU A 91 -34.82 -32.21 -21.62
N ARG A 92 -34.89 -30.99 -22.15
CA ARG A 92 -33.74 -30.25 -22.69
C ARG A 92 -33.43 -29.05 -21.80
N LEU A 93 -32.15 -28.68 -21.73
CA LEU A 93 -31.65 -27.54 -20.98
C LEU A 93 -31.53 -26.35 -21.92
N ARG A 94 -32.20 -25.25 -21.57
CA ARG A 94 -32.23 -24.01 -22.36
C ARG A 94 -31.85 -22.82 -21.51
N TYR A 95 -31.54 -21.71 -22.17
CA TYR A 95 -31.42 -20.42 -21.50
C TYR A 95 -32.04 -19.28 -22.32
N LYS A 96 -32.39 -18.21 -21.62
CA LYS A 96 -32.76 -16.90 -22.17
C LYS A 96 -31.98 -15.80 -21.46
N VAL A 97 -31.78 -14.69 -22.17
CA VAL A 97 -31.04 -13.52 -21.68
C VAL A 97 -31.92 -12.28 -21.79
N SER A 98 -31.91 -11.47 -20.74
CA SER A 98 -32.49 -10.13 -20.73
C SER A 98 -31.36 -9.11 -20.69
N ILE A 99 -31.38 -8.14 -21.62
CA ILE A 99 -30.43 -7.02 -21.68
C ILE A 99 -31.04 -5.69 -21.23
N ASP A 100 -32.29 -5.71 -20.76
CA ASP A 100 -33.09 -4.53 -20.42
C ASP A 100 -33.67 -4.61 -19.00
N GLY A 101 -32.95 -5.29 -18.10
CA GLY A 101 -33.33 -5.40 -16.69
C GLY A 101 -34.57 -6.27 -16.41
N GLY A 102 -34.95 -7.13 -17.35
CA GLY A 102 -36.05 -8.09 -17.24
C GLY A 102 -37.35 -7.61 -17.90
N ALA A 103 -37.29 -6.56 -18.71
CA ALA A 103 -38.47 -6.09 -19.45
C ALA A 103 -38.76 -6.96 -20.69
N SER A 104 -37.75 -7.62 -21.26
CA SER A 104 -37.91 -8.58 -22.35
C SER A 104 -36.84 -9.68 -22.31
N TRP A 105 -37.13 -10.81 -22.97
CA TRP A 105 -36.24 -11.98 -23.02
C TRP A 105 -35.87 -12.35 -24.45
N SER A 106 -34.63 -12.79 -24.64
CA SER A 106 -34.17 -13.37 -25.91
C SER A 106 -34.97 -14.62 -26.28
N ALA A 107 -34.83 -15.06 -27.53
CA ALA A 107 -35.26 -16.41 -27.93
C ALA A 107 -34.56 -17.48 -27.07
N ALA A 108 -35.25 -18.60 -26.83
CA ALA A 108 -34.69 -19.73 -26.12
C ALA A 108 -33.53 -20.34 -26.91
N THR A 109 -32.40 -20.58 -26.23
CA THR A 109 -31.23 -21.24 -26.82
C THR A 109 -30.95 -22.53 -26.08
N VAL A 110 -30.77 -23.63 -26.83
CA VAL A 110 -30.46 -24.95 -26.26
C VAL A 110 -29.00 -24.96 -25.77
N TYR A 111 -28.78 -25.45 -24.55
CA TYR A 111 -27.48 -25.52 -23.90
C TYR A 111 -26.91 -26.95 -23.88
N ASP A 112 -27.73 -27.96 -23.61
CA ASP A 112 -27.27 -29.35 -23.66
C ASP A 112 -27.01 -29.82 -25.11
N ASP A 113 -26.00 -30.66 -25.31
CA ASP A 113 -25.67 -31.28 -26.62
C ASP A 113 -25.94 -32.79 -26.63
N ASP A 114 -26.20 -33.39 -25.47
CA ASP A 114 -26.38 -34.84 -25.29
C ASP A 114 -27.83 -35.32 -25.55
N GLY A 115 -28.72 -34.40 -25.93
CA GLY A 115 -30.11 -34.72 -26.26
C GLY A 115 -31.04 -34.77 -25.04
N PRO A 116 -32.30 -35.22 -25.22
CA PRO A 116 -33.28 -35.27 -24.15
C PRO A 116 -32.83 -36.19 -23.02
N GLN A 117 -32.79 -35.66 -21.79
CA GLN A 117 -32.26 -36.34 -20.61
C GLN A 117 -33.21 -36.25 -19.42
N ARG A 118 -32.92 -37.04 -18.39
CA ARG A 118 -33.57 -36.94 -17.09
C ARG A 118 -32.76 -36.05 -16.16
N MET A 119 -33.15 -34.79 -16.09
CA MET A 119 -32.51 -33.76 -15.26
C MET A 119 -33.22 -33.66 -13.91
N ARG A 120 -32.53 -33.25 -12.84
CA ARG A 120 -33.16 -32.98 -11.53
C ARG A 120 -32.95 -31.56 -11.04
N GLU A 121 -31.76 -31.02 -11.26
CA GLU A 121 -31.37 -29.74 -10.71
C GLU A 121 -30.36 -29.07 -11.65
N ILE A 122 -30.45 -27.74 -11.73
CA ILE A 122 -29.53 -26.93 -12.54
C ILE A 122 -28.95 -25.80 -11.69
N TYR A 123 -27.70 -25.44 -11.99
CA TYR A 123 -26.98 -24.36 -11.34
C TYR A 123 -26.31 -23.52 -12.40
N THR A 124 -26.47 -22.21 -12.31
CA THR A 124 -25.77 -21.27 -13.16
C THR A 124 -24.76 -20.49 -12.34
N ASP A 125 -23.57 -20.33 -12.88
CA ASP A 125 -22.57 -19.43 -12.31
C ASP A 125 -21.73 -18.84 -13.45
N ARG A 126 -20.93 -17.83 -13.11
CA ARG A 126 -19.99 -17.20 -14.04
C ARG A 126 -18.59 -17.16 -13.44
N SER A 127 -17.60 -17.45 -14.27
CA SER A 127 -16.21 -17.14 -13.96
C SER A 127 -15.82 -15.81 -14.59
N ILE A 128 -15.08 -14.98 -13.86
CA ILE A 128 -14.45 -13.75 -14.38
C ILE A 128 -12.95 -13.99 -14.38
N GLY A 129 -12.31 -13.91 -15.55
CA GLY A 129 -10.86 -13.99 -15.67
C GLY A 129 -10.17 -12.65 -15.42
N ASP A 130 -8.84 -12.69 -15.31
CA ASP A 130 -7.98 -11.55 -14.94
C ASP A 130 -8.09 -10.32 -15.86
N ALA A 131 -8.66 -10.49 -17.07
CA ALA A 131 -8.88 -9.43 -18.06
C ALA A 131 -10.33 -8.88 -18.07
N GLY A 132 -11.15 -9.19 -17.07
CA GLY A 132 -12.57 -8.80 -17.01
C GLY A 132 -13.47 -9.52 -18.03
N ALA A 133 -12.90 -10.40 -18.85
CA ALA A 133 -13.63 -11.33 -19.70
C ALA A 133 -13.95 -12.61 -18.90
N GLY A 134 -15.17 -13.12 -19.04
CA GLY A 134 -15.67 -14.26 -18.28
C GLY A 134 -16.46 -15.25 -19.13
N ARG A 135 -16.96 -16.31 -18.49
CA ARG A 135 -17.94 -17.22 -19.11
C ARG A 135 -19.07 -17.49 -18.14
N TRP A 136 -20.28 -17.54 -18.68
CA TRP A 136 -21.45 -18.06 -18.00
C TRP A 136 -21.69 -19.50 -18.42
N LEU A 137 -21.91 -20.36 -17.43
CA LEU A 137 -22.04 -21.81 -17.58
C LEU A 137 -23.28 -22.30 -16.82
N ILE A 138 -23.84 -23.40 -17.31
CA ILE A 138 -24.85 -24.16 -16.59
C ILE A 138 -24.26 -25.51 -16.23
N ALA A 139 -24.38 -25.90 -14.96
CA ALA A 139 -24.14 -27.24 -14.50
C ALA A 139 -25.49 -27.90 -14.17
N TRP A 140 -25.68 -29.17 -14.49
CA TRP A 140 -26.90 -29.89 -14.17
C TRP A 140 -26.64 -31.32 -13.73
N TRP A 141 -27.54 -31.85 -12.93
CA TRP A 141 -27.47 -33.23 -12.45
C TRP A 141 -28.45 -34.11 -13.22
N ILE A 142 -27.97 -35.26 -13.69
CA ILE A 142 -28.78 -36.28 -14.37
C ILE A 142 -28.92 -37.53 -13.50
N ASP A 143 -30.14 -38.08 -13.40
CA ASP A 143 -30.42 -39.33 -12.68
C ASP A 143 -31.07 -40.40 -13.58
N GLY A 144 -30.35 -41.51 -13.79
CA GLY A 144 -30.83 -42.67 -14.56
C GLY A 144 -30.21 -42.80 -15.96
N LEU A 145 -30.06 -44.07 -16.39
CA LEU A 145 -29.17 -44.60 -17.45
C LEU A 145 -27.81 -45.16 -16.94
N GLY A 146 -27.69 -45.48 -15.65
CA GLY A 146 -26.60 -46.31 -15.12
C GLY A 146 -25.55 -45.56 -14.28
N SER A 147 -25.62 -44.24 -14.20
CA SER A 147 -24.81 -43.39 -13.32
C SER A 147 -25.56 -42.09 -12.98
N ASP A 148 -25.24 -41.54 -11.81
CA ASP A 148 -25.63 -40.20 -11.39
C ASP A 148 -24.45 -39.27 -11.72
N GLU A 149 -24.63 -38.35 -12.68
CA GLU A 149 -23.52 -37.55 -13.22
C GLU A 149 -23.81 -36.04 -13.13
N LEU A 150 -22.76 -35.28 -12.84
CA LEU A 150 -22.77 -33.82 -12.92
C LEU A 150 -22.23 -33.41 -14.29
N MET A 151 -23.05 -32.69 -15.04
CA MET A 151 -22.79 -32.33 -16.43
C MET A 151 -22.62 -30.82 -16.59
N THR A 152 -21.84 -30.40 -17.57
CA THR A 152 -21.77 -29.01 -18.06
C THR A 152 -21.38 -29.01 -19.54
N ASN A 153 -21.73 -27.96 -20.28
CA ASN A 153 -21.37 -27.83 -21.68
C ASN A 153 -20.50 -26.59 -21.92
N PHE A 154 -19.20 -26.81 -21.99
CA PHE A 154 -18.25 -25.72 -22.24
C PHE A 154 -18.42 -25.10 -23.64
N ASN A 155 -18.75 -25.91 -24.65
CA ASN A 155 -18.87 -25.43 -26.04
C ASN A 155 -20.07 -24.50 -26.21
N ASN A 156 -21.19 -24.80 -25.53
CA ASN A 156 -22.40 -23.97 -25.54
C ASN A 156 -22.41 -22.89 -24.45
N SER A 157 -21.29 -22.70 -23.74
CA SER A 157 -21.12 -21.62 -22.75
C SER A 157 -21.16 -20.23 -23.37
N VAL A 158 -21.68 -19.25 -22.62
CA VAL A 158 -21.77 -17.86 -23.09
C VAL A 158 -20.51 -17.10 -22.67
N ALA A 159 -19.80 -16.51 -23.64
CA ALA A 159 -18.68 -15.62 -23.36
C ALA A 159 -19.20 -14.26 -22.88
N LEU A 160 -18.70 -13.81 -21.72
CA LEU A 160 -18.97 -12.49 -21.18
C LEU A 160 -17.84 -11.56 -21.58
N LEU A 161 -18.17 -10.49 -22.30
CA LEU A 161 -17.19 -9.50 -22.75
C LEU A 161 -16.79 -8.58 -21.60
N PRO A 162 -15.54 -8.08 -21.59
CA PRO A 162 -15.12 -7.06 -20.62
C PRO A 162 -15.89 -5.75 -20.84
N ALA A 163 -15.99 -4.95 -19.77
CA ALA A 163 -16.59 -3.62 -19.85
C ALA A 163 -15.92 -2.78 -20.97
N PRO A 164 -16.68 -2.00 -21.76
CA PRO A 164 -16.08 -1.10 -22.75
C PRO A 164 -15.12 -0.13 -22.05
N ALA A 165 -13.91 0.04 -22.59
CA ALA A 165 -12.98 1.04 -22.09
C ALA A 165 -13.63 2.43 -22.22
N THR A 166 -13.90 3.09 -21.09
CA THR A 166 -14.33 4.50 -21.09
C THR A 166 -13.27 5.35 -21.80
N PRO A 167 -13.65 6.25 -22.73
CA PRO A 167 -12.68 7.14 -23.36
C PRO A 167 -12.04 8.03 -22.29
N THR A 168 -10.72 8.17 -22.35
CA THR A 168 -9.93 9.00 -21.45
C THR A 168 -10.43 10.45 -21.49
N PRO A 169 -10.78 11.08 -20.35
CA PRO A 169 -11.08 12.50 -20.33
C PRO A 169 -9.77 13.31 -20.52
N PRO A 170 -9.87 14.58 -20.99
CA PRO A 170 -8.70 15.44 -21.13
C PRO A 170 -8.08 15.74 -19.76
N PRO A 171 -6.78 16.05 -19.69
CA PRO A 171 -6.10 16.26 -18.42
C PRO A 171 -6.56 17.57 -17.78
N GLU A 172 -7.26 17.49 -16.65
CA GLU A 172 -7.48 18.64 -15.77
C GLU A 172 -6.57 18.61 -14.55
N ILE A 173 -6.19 19.83 -14.17
CA ILE A 173 -5.15 20.22 -13.21
C ILE A 173 -5.81 20.42 -11.82
N HIS A 174 -5.32 19.65 -10.84
CA HIS A 174 -5.30 19.84 -9.37
C HIS A 174 -6.11 18.93 -8.42
N SER A 175 -5.32 18.45 -7.44
CA SER A 175 -5.55 17.95 -6.07
C SER A 175 -5.96 16.48 -5.86
N PRO A 176 -5.18 15.70 -5.06
CA PRO A 176 -5.34 14.26 -4.96
C PRO A 176 -6.43 13.90 -3.94
N GLY A 177 -7.51 13.28 -4.41
CA GLY A 177 -8.49 12.64 -3.53
C GLY A 177 -9.67 12.03 -4.28
N GLY A 178 -9.71 10.69 -4.34
CA GLY A 178 -10.95 9.93 -4.29
C GLY A 178 -11.39 9.18 -5.54
N SER A 179 -10.68 8.12 -5.93
CA SER A 179 -11.31 6.97 -6.60
C SER A 179 -11.87 6.03 -5.53
N PHE A 180 -13.13 5.59 -5.70
CA PHE A 180 -13.83 4.70 -4.77
C PHE A 180 -13.28 3.28 -4.82
N ASN A 181 -12.09 3.09 -4.24
CA ASN A 181 -11.80 1.84 -3.54
C ASN A 181 -12.58 1.93 -2.22
N ARG A 182 -13.39 0.92 -1.90
CA ARG A 182 -14.18 0.89 -0.65
C ARG A 182 -13.21 0.92 0.54
N VAL A 183 -12.87 2.11 1.02
CA VAL A 183 -12.30 2.32 2.35
C VAL A 183 -13.41 1.90 3.30
N LEU A 184 -13.32 0.67 3.78
CA LEU A 184 -14.03 0.25 4.97
C LEU A 184 -13.63 1.26 6.05
N SER A 185 -14.57 2.13 6.41
CA SER A 185 -14.49 2.97 7.59
C SER A 185 -14.48 2.05 8.81
N GLY A 186 -13.27 1.65 9.17
CA GLY A 186 -12.93 0.79 10.29
C GLY A 186 -11.43 0.60 10.22
N GLY A 187 -10.68 1.40 10.99
CA GLY A 187 -9.23 1.54 10.90
C GLY A 187 -8.51 0.22 10.66
N ALA A 188 -7.97 0.05 9.45
CA ALA A 188 -6.98 -0.95 9.14
C ALA A 188 -5.59 -0.32 9.32
N PRO A 189 -4.65 -0.99 10.00
CA PRO A 189 -3.37 -0.42 10.40
C PRO A 189 -2.47 -0.17 9.19
N GLY A 190 -1.53 0.76 9.36
CA GLY A 190 -0.53 1.09 8.36
C GLY A 190 0.20 -0.14 7.79
N PHE A 191 0.63 -0.03 6.54
CA PHE A 191 1.40 -1.05 5.85
C PHE A 191 2.81 -1.08 6.43
N ILE A 192 3.27 -2.27 6.81
CA ILE A 192 4.64 -2.47 7.32
C ILE A 192 5.43 -3.22 6.27
N THR A 193 6.53 -2.60 5.86
CA THR A 193 7.41 -3.11 4.81
C THR A 193 8.84 -3.14 5.32
N TYR A 194 9.54 -4.25 5.09
CA TYR A 194 10.96 -4.36 5.36
C TYR A 194 11.76 -4.21 4.07
N ILE A 195 12.69 -3.26 4.06
CA ILE A 195 13.62 -3.03 2.96
C ILE A 195 14.98 -3.54 3.42
N SER A 196 15.49 -4.59 2.77
CA SER A 196 16.80 -5.14 3.10
C SER A 196 17.93 -4.21 2.65
N PRO A 197 19.15 -4.35 3.20
CA PRO A 197 20.28 -3.47 2.86
C PRO A 197 20.69 -3.45 1.37
N ASP A 198 20.33 -4.47 0.60
CA ASP A 198 20.51 -4.54 -0.86
C ASP A 198 19.38 -3.84 -1.64
N GLY A 199 18.43 -3.19 -0.96
CA GLY A 199 17.32 -2.42 -1.54
C GLY A 199 16.09 -3.24 -1.91
N ARG A 200 16.05 -4.53 -1.59
CA ARG A 200 14.86 -5.35 -1.89
C ARG A 200 13.75 -5.08 -0.88
N VAL A 201 12.55 -4.92 -1.42
CA VAL A 201 11.35 -4.60 -0.66
C VAL A 201 10.58 -5.88 -0.36
N THR A 202 10.26 -6.10 0.91
CA THR A 202 9.47 -7.23 1.39
C THR A 202 8.30 -6.68 2.20
N GLU A 203 7.09 -6.86 1.67
CA GLU A 203 5.86 -6.51 2.40
C GLU A 203 5.63 -7.52 3.52
N LEU A 204 5.61 -7.04 4.77
CA LEU A 204 5.31 -7.88 5.94
C LEU A 204 3.82 -7.86 6.27
N HIS A 205 3.14 -6.77 5.91
CA HIS A 205 1.70 -6.60 6.05
C HIS A 205 1.11 -6.14 4.72
N THR A 206 0.31 -7.00 4.10
CA THR A 206 -0.49 -6.65 2.92
C THR A 206 -1.97 -6.89 3.27
N PRO A 207 -2.73 -5.87 3.67
CA PRO A 207 -4.16 -6.03 3.86
C PRO A 207 -4.78 -6.45 2.52
N HIS A 208 -5.58 -7.51 2.56
CA HIS A 208 -6.35 -8.05 1.43
C HIS A 208 -5.63 -8.96 0.42
N GLN A 209 -4.35 -9.32 0.62
CA GLN A 209 -3.77 -10.46 -0.09
C GLN A 209 -3.78 -11.71 0.80
N MET A 210 -4.32 -12.82 0.27
CA MET A 210 -4.23 -14.13 0.91
C MET A 210 -2.75 -14.54 0.96
N GLY A 211 -2.13 -14.48 2.14
CA GLY A 211 -0.73 -14.87 2.24
C GLY A 211 -0.06 -14.44 3.51
N SER A 212 0.15 -13.15 3.76
CA SER A 212 0.98 -12.63 4.86
C SER A 212 0.37 -11.41 5.55
N TRP A 213 0.30 -11.44 6.88
CA TRP A 213 -0.10 -10.28 7.67
C TRP A 213 0.63 -10.18 9.01
N VAL A 214 0.76 -8.95 9.50
CA VAL A 214 1.21 -8.67 10.85
C VAL A 214 0.01 -8.83 11.78
N VAL A 215 0.07 -9.84 12.64
CA VAL A 215 -0.95 -10.17 13.65
C VAL A 215 -0.92 -9.17 14.81
N SER A 216 0.28 -8.75 15.20
CA SER A 216 0.49 -7.73 16.22
C SER A 216 1.85 -7.07 16.05
N PHE A 217 1.96 -5.82 16.47
CA PHE A 217 3.19 -5.05 16.49
C PHE A 217 3.37 -4.37 17.84
N ALA A 218 4.62 -4.18 18.26
CA ALA A 218 4.99 -3.47 19.47
C ALA A 218 6.25 -2.63 19.24
N GLY A 219 6.40 -1.55 20.01
CA GLY A 219 7.57 -0.66 19.96
C GLY A 219 7.44 0.56 19.05
N LEU A 220 6.30 0.77 18.38
CA LEU A 220 6.08 1.91 17.48
C LEU A 220 5.82 3.25 18.18
N GLY A 221 5.46 3.23 19.46
CA GLY A 221 5.21 4.46 20.23
C GLY A 221 6.50 5.18 20.66
N THR A 222 6.56 5.54 21.94
CA THR A 222 7.69 6.23 22.55
C THR A 222 8.95 5.34 22.57
N PRO A 223 10.11 5.82 22.08
CA PRO A 223 11.37 5.11 22.22
C PRO A 223 11.75 5.00 23.69
N PRO A 224 12.53 3.97 24.11
CA PRO A 224 12.92 3.85 25.51
C PRO A 224 13.80 5.03 25.94
N ILE A 225 13.39 5.73 27.00
CA ILE A 225 14.08 6.92 27.53
C ILE A 225 14.85 6.54 28.79
N GLU A 226 16.11 6.97 28.87
CA GLU A 226 16.91 6.91 30.08
C GLU A 226 17.17 8.32 30.61
N TYR A 227 16.79 8.59 31.86
CA TYR A 227 17.06 9.86 32.53
C TYR A 227 18.39 9.82 33.27
N ILE A 228 19.21 10.86 33.10
CA ILE A 228 20.36 11.10 33.96
C ILE A 228 19.86 11.83 35.19
N THR A 229 20.01 11.21 36.36
CA THR A 229 19.55 11.79 37.62
C THR A 229 20.69 12.00 38.61
N GLN A 230 20.62 13.10 39.36
CA GLN A 230 21.53 13.37 40.47
C GLN A 230 20.71 13.59 41.75
N ARG A 231 21.28 13.22 42.90
CA ARG A 231 20.71 13.49 44.21
C ARG A 231 21.69 14.28 45.07
N SER A 232 21.25 15.40 45.63
CA SER A 232 22.03 16.14 46.63
C SER A 232 21.84 15.55 48.04
N PRO A 233 22.78 15.77 48.98
CA PRO A 233 22.57 15.42 50.38
C PRO A 233 21.27 16.05 50.92
N PHE A 234 20.49 15.26 51.68
CA PHE A 234 19.18 15.65 52.24
C PHE A 234 18.08 15.98 51.24
N GLN A 235 18.27 15.71 49.94
CA GLN A 235 17.20 15.81 48.96
C GLN A 235 16.31 14.56 49.02
N ASP A 236 15.00 14.75 49.14
CA ASP A 236 14.01 13.72 48.87
C ASP A 236 13.77 13.61 47.36
N GLY A 237 13.75 12.38 46.83
CA GLY A 237 13.72 12.13 45.39
C GLY A 237 15.06 12.39 44.69
N VAL A 238 15.00 12.66 43.39
CA VAL A 238 16.17 12.92 42.52
C VAL A 238 15.88 14.08 41.57
N THR A 239 16.91 14.82 41.17
CA THR A 239 16.84 15.87 40.14
C THR A 239 17.24 15.26 38.80
N VAL A 240 16.37 15.36 37.79
CA VAL A 240 16.70 15.02 36.40
C VAL A 240 17.62 16.10 35.82
N LYS A 241 18.74 15.67 35.25
CA LYS A 241 19.73 16.55 34.61
C LYS A 241 19.62 16.54 33.10
N ASP A 242 19.36 15.37 32.54
CA ASP A 242 19.30 15.16 31.09
C ASP A 242 18.61 13.83 30.79
N PHE A 243 18.49 13.47 29.52
CA PHE A 243 18.01 12.18 29.06
C PHE A 243 18.69 11.74 27.76
N PHE A 244 18.73 10.43 27.53
CA PHE A 244 19.11 9.86 26.24
C PHE A 244 18.06 8.86 25.78
N LEU A 245 17.93 8.71 24.46
CA LEU A 245 17.15 7.65 23.87
C LEU A 245 18.02 6.39 23.78
N ARG A 246 17.49 5.26 24.26
CA ARG A 246 18.12 3.94 24.08
C ARG A 246 17.67 3.30 22.78
N PRO A 247 18.42 2.30 22.26
CA PRO A 247 17.99 1.53 21.10
C PRO A 247 16.55 1.04 21.24
N ARG A 248 15.74 1.28 20.21
CA ARG A 248 14.32 0.94 20.16
C ARG A 248 14.16 -0.49 19.65
N VAL A 249 13.40 -1.31 20.36
CA VAL A 249 13.08 -2.67 19.92
C VAL A 249 11.68 -2.68 19.33
N ILE A 250 11.57 -3.10 18.07
CA ILE A 250 10.30 -3.36 17.37
C ILE A 250 10.08 -4.86 17.30
N GLN A 251 8.89 -5.31 17.72
CA GLN A 251 8.50 -6.71 17.61
C GLN A 251 7.26 -6.81 16.74
N LEU A 252 7.33 -7.67 15.71
CA LEU A 252 6.25 -7.95 14.78
C LEU A 252 5.92 -9.43 14.84
N HIS A 253 4.67 -9.78 15.16
CA HIS A 253 4.17 -11.13 14.99
C HIS A 253 3.62 -11.24 13.58
N ILE A 254 4.30 -11.99 12.72
CA ILE A 254 3.84 -12.24 11.35
C ILE A 254 3.14 -13.58 11.28
N ARG A 255 2.08 -13.67 10.49
CA ARG A 255 1.50 -14.94 10.07
C ARG A 255 1.56 -15.01 8.55
N GLN A 256 2.02 -16.14 8.03
CA GLN A 256 1.99 -16.42 6.61
C GLN A 256 1.36 -17.79 6.34
N ALA A 257 0.43 -17.87 5.39
CA ALA A 257 -0.26 -19.08 4.97
C ALA A 257 -0.03 -19.36 3.48
N PHE A 258 -0.01 -20.64 3.10
CA PHE A 258 0.32 -21.12 1.76
C PHE A 258 -0.68 -22.16 1.29
N CYS A 259 -0.78 -22.33 -0.02
CA CYS A 259 -1.72 -23.25 -0.66
C CYS A 259 -1.27 -24.71 -0.62
N ASP A 260 0.02 -24.96 -0.47
CA ASP A 260 0.60 -26.30 -0.47
C ASP A 260 1.93 -26.36 0.29
N ARG A 261 2.40 -27.58 0.51
CA ARG A 261 3.62 -27.86 1.29
C ARG A 261 4.90 -27.35 0.64
N ASN A 262 4.99 -27.33 -0.69
CA ASN A 262 6.16 -26.83 -1.40
C ASN A 262 6.21 -25.29 -1.32
N ALA A 263 5.08 -24.63 -1.52
CA ALA A 263 4.92 -23.19 -1.34
C ALA A 263 5.26 -22.78 0.10
N TRP A 264 4.85 -23.56 1.09
CA TRP A 264 5.21 -23.35 2.49
C TRP A 264 6.72 -23.40 2.74
N TRP A 265 7.43 -24.42 2.22
CA TRP A 265 8.89 -24.49 2.32
C TRP A 265 9.59 -23.35 1.57
N ALA A 266 9.11 -23.00 0.37
CA ALA A 266 9.65 -21.90 -0.42
C ALA A 266 9.47 -20.54 0.27
N GLY A 267 8.30 -20.30 0.87
CA GLY A 267 8.01 -19.08 1.62
C GLY A 267 8.87 -18.92 2.87
N ARG A 268 9.12 -20.00 3.61
CA ARG A 268 10.08 -20.00 4.74
C ARG A 268 11.48 -19.61 4.28
N ALA A 269 11.95 -20.24 3.19
CA ALA A 269 13.26 -19.93 2.62
C ALA A 269 13.32 -18.48 2.13
N ALA A 270 12.24 -17.97 1.52
CA ALA A 270 12.13 -16.59 1.08
C ALA A 270 12.24 -15.62 2.27
N LEU A 271 11.43 -15.78 3.31
CA LEU A 271 11.48 -14.94 4.50
C LEU A 271 12.88 -14.91 5.14
N LEU A 272 13.49 -16.09 5.34
CA LEU A 272 14.86 -16.19 5.85
C LEU A 272 15.87 -15.49 4.94
N ASN A 273 15.70 -15.60 3.63
CA ASN A 273 16.56 -14.95 2.66
C ASN A 273 16.43 -13.42 2.72
N GLU A 274 15.26 -12.86 3.02
CA GLU A 274 15.06 -11.41 3.18
C GLU A 274 15.69 -10.85 4.45
N ILE A 275 15.46 -11.50 5.59
CA ILE A 275 15.87 -10.96 6.91
C ILE A 275 17.32 -11.30 7.30
N ARG A 276 18.02 -12.16 6.55
CA ARG A 276 19.38 -12.59 6.94
C ARG A 276 20.36 -11.40 7.05
N PRO A 277 21.18 -11.33 8.11
CA PRO A 277 22.13 -10.21 8.30
C PRO A 277 23.20 -10.06 7.21
N ASN A 278 23.50 -11.14 6.47
CA ASN A 278 24.51 -11.12 5.40
C ASN A 278 23.96 -10.71 4.03
N ARG A 279 22.70 -10.26 3.95
CA ARG A 279 22.10 -9.75 2.72
C ARG A 279 22.49 -8.29 2.49
N GLN A 280 23.62 -8.07 1.82
CA GLN A 280 24.12 -6.74 1.47
C GLN A 280 25.06 -6.78 0.26
N THR A 281 25.06 -5.71 -0.53
CA THR A 281 25.78 -5.63 -1.82
C THR A 281 27.31 -5.55 -1.67
N ALA A 282 27.83 -5.04 -0.54
CA ALA A 282 29.27 -4.89 -0.27
C ALA A 282 29.61 -5.17 1.22
N PRO A 283 30.19 -6.33 1.57
CA PRO A 283 30.15 -6.87 2.94
C PRO A 283 31.27 -6.42 3.91
N ALA A 284 31.68 -5.14 3.92
CA ALA A 284 32.75 -4.68 4.83
C ALA A 284 32.25 -4.34 6.25
N VAL A 285 31.02 -3.84 6.38
CA VAL A 285 30.40 -3.41 7.65
C VAL A 285 28.90 -3.76 7.58
N PRO A 286 28.26 -4.23 8.66
CA PRO A 286 26.83 -4.45 8.68
C PRO A 286 26.05 -3.16 8.40
N VAL A 287 25.26 -3.16 7.33
CA VAL A 287 24.35 -2.06 7.00
C VAL A 287 22.96 -2.38 7.55
N PRO A 288 22.27 -1.43 8.22
CA PRO A 288 20.92 -1.65 8.70
C PRO A 288 19.93 -1.84 7.55
N GLY A 289 18.91 -2.67 7.75
CA GLY A 289 17.71 -2.65 6.93
C GLY A 289 16.83 -1.47 7.32
N THR A 290 15.77 -1.22 6.55
CA THR A 290 14.80 -0.17 6.86
C THR A 290 13.43 -0.77 7.09
N LEU A 291 12.82 -0.49 8.24
CA LEU A 291 11.42 -0.77 8.49
C LEU A 291 10.61 0.46 8.13
N ARG A 292 9.79 0.34 7.09
CA ARG A 292 8.89 1.39 6.61
C ARG A 292 7.49 1.14 7.12
N ILE A 293 6.89 2.17 7.69
CA ILE A 293 5.47 2.18 8.08
C ILE A 293 4.79 3.23 7.23
N THR A 294 3.77 2.79 6.49
CA THR A 294 2.92 3.68 5.69
C THR A 294 1.57 3.77 6.38
N GLU A 295 1.22 4.94 6.89
CA GLU A 295 -0.09 5.17 7.52
C GLU A 295 -1.22 5.15 6.47
N THR A 296 -2.48 5.15 6.93
CA THR A 296 -3.65 5.08 6.04
C THR A 296 -3.79 6.31 5.14
N ASP A 297 -3.23 7.45 5.53
CA ASP A 297 -3.21 8.69 4.73
C ASP A 297 -2.07 8.72 3.70
N GLY A 298 -1.24 7.67 3.66
CA GLY A 298 -0.08 7.56 2.77
C GLY A 298 1.20 8.19 3.31
N THR A 299 1.19 8.80 4.49
CA THR A 299 2.41 9.27 5.14
C THR A 299 3.33 8.08 5.43
N GLN A 300 4.64 8.28 5.23
CA GLN A 300 5.63 7.22 5.39
C GLN A 300 6.63 7.62 6.46
N ARG A 301 6.96 6.67 7.34
CA ARG A 301 8.03 6.81 8.32
C ARG A 301 8.93 5.59 8.26
N ASP A 302 10.22 5.86 8.11
CA ASP A 302 11.29 4.88 8.03
C ASP A 302 12.06 4.83 9.35
N LEU A 303 12.52 3.63 9.69
CA LEU A 303 13.39 3.39 10.84
C LEU A 303 14.48 2.41 10.45
N SER A 304 15.73 2.78 10.70
CA SER A 304 16.89 1.92 10.45
C SER A 304 17.01 0.83 11.52
N VAL A 305 16.97 -0.43 11.11
CA VAL A 305 16.87 -1.59 12.01
C VAL A 305 17.82 -2.72 11.67
N PHE A 306 18.20 -3.48 12.69
CA PHE A 306 18.83 -4.79 12.56
C PHE A 306 17.92 -5.89 13.09
N ILE A 307 17.83 -7.01 12.37
CA ILE A 307 17.17 -8.20 12.92
C ILE A 307 17.94 -8.70 14.14
N THR A 308 17.24 -8.91 15.25
CA THR A 308 17.80 -9.42 16.52
C THR A 308 17.24 -10.79 16.85
N GLU A 309 15.99 -11.06 16.48
CA GLU A 309 15.37 -12.38 16.60
C GLU A 309 14.53 -12.65 15.35
N GLY A 310 14.79 -13.77 14.70
CA GLY A 310 14.08 -14.22 13.51
C GLY A 310 13.15 -15.41 13.79
N PRO A 311 12.48 -15.93 12.75
CA PRO A 311 11.53 -17.02 12.87
C PRO A 311 12.27 -18.31 13.29
N ARG A 312 11.74 -19.00 14.30
CA ARG A 312 12.26 -20.29 14.77
C ARG A 312 11.60 -21.45 14.07
N PHE A 313 10.37 -21.24 13.60
CA PHE A 313 9.58 -22.25 12.93
C PHE A 313 9.40 -23.50 13.78
N GLU A 314 8.92 -23.30 15.00
CA GLU A 314 8.65 -24.39 15.95
C GLU A 314 7.76 -25.46 15.30
N PRO A 315 8.04 -26.75 15.54
CA PRO A 315 7.35 -27.85 14.87
C PRO A 315 5.89 -27.88 15.30
N ARG A 316 4.98 -27.82 14.33
CA ARG A 316 3.54 -28.03 14.53
C ARG A 316 3.16 -29.49 14.28
N VAL A 317 2.04 -29.90 14.87
CA VAL A 317 1.50 -31.26 14.79
C VAL A 317 0.98 -31.51 13.38
N SER A 318 1.35 -32.63 12.78
CA SER A 318 0.88 -33.07 11.45
C SER A 318 -0.62 -33.36 11.47
N GLY A 319 -1.36 -32.91 10.44
CA GLY A 319 -2.81 -33.19 10.30
C GLY A 319 -3.76 -32.14 10.87
N GLU A 320 -3.26 -30.96 11.25
CA GLU A 320 -4.11 -29.81 11.60
C GLU A 320 -4.47 -28.98 10.36
N TRP A 321 -5.62 -28.30 10.40
CA TRP A 321 -6.12 -27.46 9.30
C TRP A 321 -5.20 -26.26 8.96
N ASP A 322 -4.24 -25.93 9.85
CA ASP A 322 -3.28 -24.82 9.72
C ASP A 322 -1.84 -25.32 9.42
N GLU A 323 -1.70 -26.52 8.82
CA GLU A 323 -0.39 -27.16 8.56
C GLU A 323 0.50 -26.31 7.63
N TRP A 324 -0.09 -25.62 6.65
CA TRP A 324 0.66 -24.84 5.65
C TRP A 324 0.71 -23.36 6.00
N ALA A 325 0.72 -23.03 7.29
CA ALA A 325 0.97 -21.69 7.77
C ALA A 325 2.05 -21.68 8.86
N PHE A 326 2.67 -20.52 9.06
CA PHE A 326 3.50 -20.26 10.23
C PHE A 326 3.12 -18.93 10.87
N MET A 327 3.33 -18.84 12.18
CA MET A 327 3.22 -17.60 12.94
C MET A 327 4.51 -17.41 13.72
N GLU A 328 5.21 -16.32 13.47
CA GLU A 328 6.57 -16.11 13.97
C GLU A 328 6.73 -14.68 14.50
N ALA A 329 7.54 -14.53 15.54
CA ALA A 329 7.93 -13.22 16.03
C ALA A 329 9.23 -12.80 15.33
N LEU A 330 9.20 -11.63 14.68
CA LEU A 330 10.38 -10.93 14.20
C LEU A 330 10.68 -9.79 15.16
N ARG A 331 11.90 -9.75 15.68
CA ARG A 331 12.37 -8.66 16.54
C ARG A 331 13.48 -7.89 15.84
N PHE A 332 13.24 -6.62 15.66
CA PHE A 332 14.16 -5.65 15.09
C PHE A 332 14.65 -4.71 16.19
N THR A 333 15.93 -4.35 16.17
CA THR A 333 16.51 -3.33 17.05
C THR A 333 16.97 -2.16 16.20
N ALA A 334 16.45 -0.98 16.47
CA ALA A 334 16.89 0.28 15.89
C ALA A 334 17.90 0.94 16.84
N HIS A 335 19.15 1.04 16.41
CA HIS A 335 20.20 1.71 17.18
C HIS A 335 20.07 3.24 17.13
N ASP A 336 19.57 3.77 16.00
CA ASP A 336 18.97 5.10 15.94
C ASP A 336 17.46 4.93 16.23
N PRO A 337 16.96 5.35 17.40
CA PRO A 337 15.61 5.03 17.83
C PRO A 337 14.55 6.00 17.28
N VAL A 338 14.91 6.98 16.44
CA VAL A 338 14.03 8.03 15.95
C VAL A 338 13.61 7.72 14.50
N ALA A 339 12.32 7.80 14.21
CA ALA A 339 11.81 7.57 12.85
C ALA A 339 12.07 8.81 11.99
N PHE A 340 12.14 8.64 10.67
CA PHE A 340 12.33 9.75 9.73
C PHE A 340 11.47 9.60 8.48
N ASP A 341 11.10 10.73 7.86
CA ASP A 341 10.45 10.70 6.55
C ASP A 341 11.46 10.25 5.49
N PRO A 342 11.16 9.27 4.62
CA PRO A 342 12.07 8.87 3.54
C PRO A 342 12.31 9.97 2.50
N THR A 343 11.47 11.00 2.45
CA THR A 343 11.58 12.13 1.53
C THR A 343 12.61 13.12 2.06
N GLN A 344 13.76 13.19 1.39
CA GLN A 344 14.78 14.19 1.73
C GLN A 344 14.30 15.60 1.36
N VAL A 345 14.40 16.52 2.31
CA VAL A 345 14.13 17.94 2.10
C VAL A 345 15.45 18.66 1.83
N THR A 346 15.48 19.46 0.76
CA THR A 346 16.63 20.29 0.39
C THR A 346 16.25 21.76 0.45
N ALA A 347 16.98 22.54 1.24
CA ALA A 347 16.84 23.98 1.35
C ALA A 347 18.10 24.66 0.79
N THR A 348 17.93 25.66 -0.08
CA THR A 348 19.04 26.30 -0.81
C THR A 348 19.02 27.80 -0.58
N PHE A 349 20.20 28.40 -0.36
CA PHE A 349 20.35 29.85 -0.28
C PHE A 349 20.16 30.49 -1.66
N THR A 350 19.48 31.63 -1.72
CA THR A 350 19.26 32.36 -2.98
C THR A 350 20.26 33.50 -3.09
N ILE A 351 21.46 33.14 -3.53
CA ILE A 351 22.57 34.09 -3.64
C ILE A 351 22.28 35.11 -4.74
N THR A 352 21.94 36.33 -4.34
CA THR A 352 21.70 37.44 -5.25
C THR A 352 22.95 38.32 -5.32
N LEU A 353 23.59 38.35 -6.48
CA LEU A 353 24.72 39.24 -6.72
C LEU A 353 24.22 40.62 -7.14
N GLY A 354 24.84 41.67 -6.61
CA GLY A 354 24.56 43.04 -7.06
C GLY A 354 24.86 43.20 -8.55
N ALA A 355 23.98 43.88 -9.28
CA ALA A 355 24.19 44.18 -10.69
C ALA A 355 25.49 44.98 -10.90
N SER A 356 26.25 44.65 -11.94
CA SER A 356 27.44 45.42 -12.31
C SER A 356 27.05 46.87 -12.62
N LEU A 357 27.50 47.81 -11.79
CA LEU A 357 27.36 49.23 -12.05
C LEU A 357 28.34 49.63 -13.17
N VAL A 358 27.82 49.86 -14.38
CA VAL A 358 28.63 50.32 -15.52
C VAL A 358 28.72 51.85 -15.47
N PHE A 359 29.90 52.37 -15.13
CA PHE A 359 30.20 53.79 -15.25
C PHE A 359 30.94 54.05 -16.58
N PRO A 360 30.52 55.03 -17.40
CA PRO A 360 31.17 55.37 -18.68
C PRO A 360 32.47 56.18 -18.48
N ILE A 361 33.30 55.81 -17.50
CA ILE A 361 34.60 56.44 -17.21
C ILE A 361 35.63 55.37 -16.82
N THR A 362 36.80 55.41 -17.45
CA THR A 362 37.95 54.53 -17.15
C THR A 362 38.89 55.20 -16.16
N PHE A 363 38.66 54.97 -14.86
CA PHE A 363 39.66 55.13 -13.80
C PHE A 363 39.96 53.74 -13.21
N PRO A 364 41.16 53.46 -12.67
CA PRO A 364 41.40 52.24 -11.91
C PRO A 364 40.65 52.32 -10.57
N ILE A 365 39.36 51.99 -10.60
CA ILE A 365 38.51 51.81 -9.42
C ILE A 365 38.34 50.31 -9.24
N THR A 366 38.99 49.75 -8.23
CA THR A 366 38.71 48.39 -7.77
C THR A 366 37.53 48.48 -6.82
N PHE A 367 36.34 48.03 -7.24
CA PHE A 367 35.25 47.81 -6.31
C PHE A 367 35.64 46.64 -5.39
N GLY A 368 35.49 46.83 -4.08
CA GLY A 368 35.62 45.74 -3.11
C GLY A 368 34.68 44.61 -3.53
N SER A 369 35.22 43.40 -3.58
CA SER A 369 34.49 42.20 -3.93
C SER A 369 33.38 41.95 -2.88
N GLY A 370 32.20 41.53 -3.36
CA GLY A 370 30.97 41.59 -2.57
C GLY A 370 31.02 40.73 -1.32
N ALA A 371 30.65 41.29 -0.17
CA ALA A 371 30.34 40.49 1.01
C ALA A 371 29.01 39.75 0.78
N LEU A 372 28.99 38.45 1.06
CA LEU A 372 27.78 37.65 1.10
C LEU A 372 27.20 37.69 2.51
N ASP A 373 25.92 38.00 2.62
CA ASP A 373 25.17 37.98 3.87
C ASP A 373 23.70 37.70 3.54
N ASP A 374 23.39 36.41 3.39
CA ASP A 374 22.07 35.94 2.97
C ASP A 374 21.39 35.15 4.09
N THR A 375 20.06 35.16 4.11
CA THR A 375 19.25 34.51 5.15
C THR A 375 18.24 33.57 4.51
N LEU A 376 18.17 32.35 5.03
CA LEU A 376 17.26 31.29 4.61
C LEU A 376 16.44 30.85 5.81
N VAL A 377 15.11 30.85 5.69
CA VAL A 377 14.23 30.29 6.71
C VAL A 377 13.86 28.87 6.31
N VAL A 378 14.27 27.90 7.13
CA VAL A 378 13.94 26.48 6.98
C VAL A 378 12.75 26.18 7.87
N THR A 379 11.66 25.69 7.28
CA THR A 379 10.48 25.22 8.02
C THR A 379 10.62 23.73 8.26
N TYR A 380 10.84 23.34 9.51
CA TYR A 380 11.05 21.95 9.90
C TYR A 380 9.78 21.37 10.53
N LEU A 381 9.30 20.24 10.00
CA LEU A 381 8.01 19.65 10.41
C LEU A 381 8.18 18.48 11.38
N GLY A 382 9.42 17.98 11.55
CA GLY A 382 9.72 16.92 12.50
C GLY A 382 9.54 17.33 13.97
N THR A 383 9.35 16.32 14.83
CA THR A 383 9.24 16.50 16.29
C THR A 383 10.53 16.16 17.04
N TRP A 384 11.62 15.90 16.31
CA TRP A 384 12.93 15.58 16.85
C TRP A 384 14.01 16.34 16.07
N LEU A 385 15.13 16.68 16.69
CA LEU A 385 16.22 17.39 16.00
C LEU A 385 16.78 16.59 14.81
N SER A 386 17.13 17.29 13.73
CA SER A 386 17.73 16.70 12.53
C SER A 386 19.10 17.28 12.25
N PHE A 387 20.06 16.43 11.93
CA PHE A 387 21.42 16.83 11.56
C PHE A 387 21.55 16.90 10.03
N PRO A 388 21.73 18.09 9.43
CA PRO A 388 21.76 18.24 7.99
C PRO A 388 23.11 17.83 7.38
N VAL A 389 23.08 17.50 6.08
CA VAL A 389 24.26 17.52 5.21
C VAL A 389 24.30 18.85 4.49
N ILE A 390 25.38 19.60 4.65
CA ILE A 390 25.56 20.92 4.04
C ILE A 390 26.56 20.82 2.90
N THR A 391 26.20 21.35 1.74
CA THR A 391 27.08 21.40 0.56
C THR A 391 27.35 22.84 0.20
N ILE A 392 28.63 23.20 0.06
CA ILE A 392 29.09 24.53 -0.32
C ILE A 392 29.90 24.41 -1.61
N VAL A 393 29.45 25.09 -2.66
CA VAL A 393 30.11 25.18 -3.95
C VAL A 393 30.75 26.57 -4.08
N GLY A 394 32.05 26.59 -4.35
CA GLY A 394 32.80 27.83 -4.53
C GLY A 394 32.60 28.50 -5.90
N PRO A 395 33.02 29.76 -6.06
CA PRO A 395 33.95 30.47 -5.19
C PRO A 395 33.28 31.13 -3.97
N ILE A 396 33.89 30.99 -2.80
CA ILE A 396 33.52 31.77 -1.61
C ILE A 396 34.71 31.79 -0.65
N GLU A 397 35.07 32.97 -0.18
CA GLU A 397 36.12 33.17 0.82
C GLU A 397 35.54 33.11 2.22
N GLN A 398 36.23 32.40 3.12
CA GLN A 398 35.88 32.22 4.53
C GLN A 398 34.37 31.99 4.78
N PRO A 399 33.77 30.95 4.17
CA PRO A 399 32.35 30.69 4.31
C PRO A 399 32.00 30.39 5.77
N ARG A 400 30.87 30.96 6.21
CA ARG A 400 30.30 30.78 7.53
C ARG A 400 28.79 30.58 7.43
N ILE A 401 28.29 29.56 8.12
CA ILE A 401 26.87 29.26 8.22
C ILE A 401 26.49 29.32 9.69
N ASP A 402 25.52 30.16 10.01
CA ASP A 402 24.94 30.28 11.35
C ASP A 402 23.51 29.74 11.34
N ASN A 403 23.15 28.91 12.32
CA ASN A 403 21.75 28.74 12.71
C ASN A 403 21.45 29.80 13.77
N VAL A 404 20.84 30.92 13.36
CA VAL A 404 20.54 32.05 14.24
C VAL A 404 19.52 31.65 15.31
N THR A 405 18.67 30.66 15.03
CA THR A 405 17.67 30.17 15.98
C THR A 405 18.30 29.42 17.15
N THR A 406 19.25 28.50 16.89
CA THR A 406 19.93 27.73 17.94
C THR A 406 21.19 28.42 18.49
N GLY A 407 21.70 29.45 17.79
CA GLY A 407 22.92 30.17 18.14
C GLY A 407 24.21 29.43 17.74
N GLU A 408 24.09 28.41 16.90
CA GLU A 408 25.20 27.56 16.47
C GLU A 408 25.81 28.02 15.15
N LYS A 409 27.10 27.77 14.96
CA LYS A 409 27.80 28.16 13.72
C LYS A 409 28.79 27.12 13.21
N ILE A 410 29.05 27.17 11.91
CA ILE A 410 30.15 26.46 11.24
C ILE A 410 30.88 27.47 10.36
N GLU A 411 32.17 27.69 10.62
CA GLU A 411 32.97 28.72 9.97
C GLU A 411 34.31 28.15 9.52
N PHE A 412 34.69 28.43 8.28
CA PHE A 412 35.94 27.97 7.66
C PHE A 412 36.98 29.08 7.64
N SER A 413 38.24 28.70 7.86
CA SER A 413 39.40 29.59 7.71
C SER A 413 40.04 29.53 6.32
N ILE A 414 39.43 28.82 5.38
CA ILE A 414 39.93 28.59 4.02
C ILE A 414 38.97 29.16 2.98
N ASP A 415 39.50 29.40 1.79
CA ASP A 415 38.72 29.82 0.64
C ASP A 415 38.36 28.61 -0.21
N ILE A 416 37.13 28.56 -0.69
CA ILE A 416 36.67 27.55 -1.63
C ILE A 416 36.85 28.11 -3.03
N ALA A 417 37.72 27.49 -3.82
CA ALA A 417 37.99 27.94 -5.18
C ALA A 417 36.79 27.69 -6.13
N PRO A 418 36.71 28.38 -7.28
CA PRO A 418 35.67 28.13 -8.27
C PRO A 418 35.61 26.66 -8.70
N GLY A 419 34.40 26.09 -8.72
CA GLY A 419 34.16 24.70 -9.14
C GLY A 419 34.54 23.63 -8.11
N ARG A 420 35.05 24.03 -6.94
CA ARG A 420 35.31 23.11 -5.81
C ARG A 420 34.09 23.01 -4.92
N THR A 421 33.91 21.84 -4.32
CA THR A 421 32.78 21.56 -3.43
C THR A 421 33.26 21.04 -2.10
N ILE A 422 32.72 21.57 -1.01
CA ILE A 422 32.89 21.04 0.33
C ILE A 422 31.55 20.44 0.79
N THR A 423 31.60 19.22 1.32
CA THR A 423 30.47 18.55 1.94
C THR A 423 30.72 18.39 3.43
N ILE A 424 29.83 18.95 4.23
CA ILE A 424 29.81 18.86 5.69
C ILE A 424 28.68 17.89 6.02
N ASN A 425 29.02 16.67 6.37
CA ASN A 425 28.05 15.70 6.85
C ASN A 425 27.97 15.82 8.36
N LEU A 426 26.81 16.19 8.91
CA LEU A 426 26.59 16.27 10.36
C LEU A 426 25.80 15.09 10.91
N THR A 427 25.40 14.14 10.06
CA THR A 427 24.55 13.00 10.46
C THR A 427 25.15 12.24 11.62
N GLU A 428 24.26 11.68 12.44
CA GLU A 428 24.64 11.02 13.68
C GLU A 428 25.61 9.85 13.41
N GLY A 429 26.72 9.82 14.15
CA GLY A 429 27.77 8.81 13.97
C GLY A 429 28.68 8.97 12.75
N ASN A 430 28.44 9.94 11.86
CA ASN A 430 29.24 10.13 10.63
C ASN A 430 29.60 11.61 10.34
N LYS A 431 30.01 12.33 11.40
CA LYS A 431 30.39 13.74 11.30
C LYS A 431 31.70 13.91 10.54
N THR A 432 31.63 14.45 9.32
CA THR A 432 32.79 14.59 8.42
C THR A 432 32.74 15.91 7.65
N VAL A 433 33.91 16.41 7.27
CA VAL A 433 34.07 17.58 6.39
C VAL A 433 35.05 17.18 5.30
N VAL A 434 34.57 17.08 4.07
CA VAL A 434 35.36 16.57 2.94
C VAL A 434 35.22 17.46 1.72
N ASP A 435 36.30 17.55 0.93
CA ASP A 435 36.24 18.17 -0.40
C ASP A 435 35.81 17.17 -1.49
N ASP A 436 35.66 17.65 -2.72
CA ASP A 436 35.32 16.85 -3.90
C ASP A 436 36.38 15.82 -4.31
N LEU A 437 37.59 15.87 -3.72
CA LEU A 437 38.64 14.85 -3.90
C LEU A 437 38.70 13.85 -2.73
N GLY A 438 37.80 13.97 -1.73
CA GLY A 438 37.78 13.13 -0.53
C GLY A 438 38.81 13.52 0.53
N THR A 439 39.44 14.69 0.41
CA THR A 439 40.37 15.24 1.40
C THR A 439 39.60 15.69 2.63
N ASN A 440 40.04 15.28 3.81
CA ASN A 440 39.45 15.72 5.07
C ASN A 440 39.83 17.18 5.37
N LEU A 441 38.83 18.04 5.51
CA LEU A 441 38.96 19.47 5.78
C LEU A 441 38.49 19.87 7.19
N ILE A 442 38.35 18.93 8.12
CA ILE A 442 37.92 19.24 9.49
C ILE A 442 38.87 20.21 10.20
N GLY A 443 40.16 20.17 9.88
CA GLY A 443 41.17 21.10 10.42
C GLY A 443 41.10 22.52 9.84
N ALA A 444 40.31 22.72 8.77
CA ALA A 444 40.04 24.03 8.18
C ALA A 444 38.80 24.72 8.80
N VAL A 445 38.06 24.00 9.65
CA VAL A 445 36.94 24.55 10.41
C VAL A 445 37.50 25.22 11.68
N THR A 446 36.97 26.39 12.01
CA THR A 446 37.38 27.16 13.19
C THR A 446 37.06 26.41 14.50
N PRO A 447 37.89 26.56 15.56
CA PRO A 447 37.71 25.81 16.80
C PRO A 447 36.41 26.10 17.57
N ASP A 448 35.79 27.26 17.32
CA ASP A 448 34.54 27.67 17.96
C ASP A 448 33.29 27.29 17.14
N SER A 449 33.46 26.47 16.10
CA SER A 449 32.35 25.91 15.32
C SER A 449 31.69 24.71 16.01
N ASN A 450 30.36 24.62 15.89
CA ASN A 450 29.50 23.63 16.53
C ASN A 450 29.31 22.35 15.71
N LEU A 451 30.37 21.71 15.20
CA LEU A 451 30.22 20.50 14.37
C LEU A 451 29.48 19.35 15.09
N ALA A 452 29.62 19.26 16.41
CA ALA A 452 28.98 18.22 17.21
C ALA A 452 27.47 18.45 17.38
N THR A 453 27.04 19.70 17.54
CA THR A 453 25.68 20.03 17.99
C THR A 453 24.83 20.70 16.91
N PHE A 454 25.43 21.27 15.86
CA PHE A 454 24.71 21.98 14.80
C PHE A 454 23.57 21.15 14.22
N HIS A 455 22.34 21.60 14.43
CA HIS A 455 21.14 20.87 14.04
C HIS A 455 20.03 21.80 13.54
N ILE A 456 19.01 21.21 12.94
CA ILE A 456 17.72 21.83 12.65
C ILE A 456 16.79 21.46 13.80
N ALA A 457 16.34 22.47 14.53
CA ALA A 457 15.56 22.31 15.75
C ALA A 457 14.06 22.13 15.48
N PRO A 458 13.37 21.24 16.19
CA PRO A 458 11.91 21.14 16.19
C PRO A 458 11.26 22.22 17.04
N ASP A 459 9.94 22.34 16.93
CA ASP A 459 9.14 23.03 17.95
C ASP A 459 9.21 22.25 19.28
N PRO A 460 9.37 22.91 20.45
CA PRO A 460 9.33 24.37 20.68
C PRO A 460 10.71 25.07 20.71
N GLU A 461 11.82 24.36 20.49
CA GLU A 461 13.16 24.99 20.50
C GLU A 461 13.27 26.04 19.39
N ALA A 462 12.85 25.69 18.18
CA ALA A 462 12.53 26.63 17.11
C ALA A 462 11.02 26.82 17.05
N ALA A 463 10.51 28.00 17.43
CA ALA A 463 9.08 28.28 17.43
C ALA A 463 8.44 27.99 16.07
N GLY A 464 7.47 27.07 16.03
CA GLY A 464 6.82 26.60 14.80
C GLY A 464 7.75 25.86 13.83
N GLY A 465 8.88 25.33 14.30
CA GLY A 465 9.89 24.67 13.49
C GLY A 465 10.70 25.61 12.58
N LEU A 466 10.61 26.93 12.78
CA LEU A 466 11.25 27.93 11.93
C LEU A 466 12.73 28.14 12.33
N ASN A 467 13.63 27.58 11.53
CA ASN A 467 15.08 27.72 11.71
C ASN A 467 15.62 28.79 10.75
N THR A 468 16.13 29.90 11.30
CA THR A 468 16.71 30.99 10.51
C THR A 468 18.19 30.73 10.32
N MET A 469 18.56 30.33 9.11
CA MET A 469 19.95 30.09 8.70
C MET A 469 20.52 31.34 8.05
N ARG A 470 21.77 31.67 8.35
CA ARG A 470 22.47 32.82 7.77
C ARG A 470 23.79 32.38 7.16
N LEU A 471 23.99 32.70 5.89
CA LEU A 471 25.22 32.43 5.14
C LEU A 471 26.04 33.71 5.01
N ARG A 472 27.32 33.62 5.38
CA ARG A 472 28.29 34.71 5.28
C ARG A 472 29.55 34.25 4.56
N GLY A 473 30.21 35.19 3.90
CA GLY A 473 31.50 34.98 3.24
C GLY A 473 31.84 36.18 2.37
N ALA A 474 32.94 36.09 1.63
CA ALA A 474 33.30 37.11 0.67
C ALA A 474 33.47 36.53 -0.74
N ASN A 475 33.33 37.41 -1.73
CA ASN A 475 33.66 37.17 -3.13
C ASN A 475 32.85 36.04 -3.79
N PRO A 476 31.53 35.93 -3.55
CA PRO A 476 30.71 34.98 -4.27
C PRO A 476 30.61 35.36 -5.74
N THR A 477 30.38 34.38 -6.60
CA THR A 477 30.04 34.57 -8.01
C THR A 477 28.75 33.83 -8.33
N GLY A 478 28.28 33.90 -9.59
CA GLY A 478 27.07 33.19 -10.00
C GLY A 478 27.20 31.66 -9.94
N ALA A 479 28.42 31.15 -9.73
CA ALA A 479 28.69 29.73 -9.52
C ALA A 479 28.63 29.31 -8.04
N THR A 480 28.57 30.25 -7.11
CA THR A 480 28.50 29.95 -5.67
C THR A 480 27.11 29.41 -5.35
N ALA A 481 27.04 28.28 -4.68
CA ALA A 481 25.79 27.68 -4.25
C ALA A 481 25.95 27.02 -2.89
N VAL A 482 24.96 27.17 -2.02
CA VAL A 482 24.93 26.53 -0.70
C VAL A 482 23.56 25.91 -0.47
N SER A 483 23.56 24.64 -0.11
CA SER A 483 22.34 23.89 0.19
C SER A 483 22.49 23.04 1.45
N LEU A 484 21.38 22.85 2.16
CA LEU A 484 21.24 21.95 3.27
C LEU A 484 20.26 20.85 2.89
N ALA A 485 20.64 19.60 3.09
CA ALA A 485 19.78 18.44 2.88
C ALA A 485 19.55 17.73 4.21
N TYR A 486 18.29 17.44 4.55
CA TYR A 486 17.91 16.82 5.82
C TYR A 486 16.65 15.97 5.66
N PHE A 487 16.34 15.20 6.69
CA PHE A 487 15.08 14.45 6.79
C PHE A 487 14.29 14.98 7.98
N ASP A 488 12.96 15.05 7.85
CA ASP A 488 12.07 15.29 8.97
C ASP A 488 12.09 14.06 9.89
N ARG A 489 12.39 14.27 11.18
CA ARG A 489 12.54 13.21 12.18
C ARG A 489 11.44 13.30 13.22
N TYR A 490 10.90 12.15 13.60
CA TYR A 490 9.75 12.01 14.47
C TYR A 490 10.08 11.16 15.69
N PHE A 491 9.65 11.63 16.85
CA PHE A 491 9.85 10.94 18.11
C PHE A 491 9.16 9.57 18.14
N GLY A 492 8.04 9.41 17.43
CA GLY A 492 7.30 8.16 17.29
C GLY A 492 6.78 7.95 15.86
N PHE A 493 6.10 6.82 15.67
CA PHE A 493 5.30 6.57 14.47
C PHE A 493 3.90 7.13 14.62
#